data_AF-A0A523YH49-F1
#
_entry.id   AF-A0A523YH49-F1
#
_cell.length_a   1.000
_cell.length_b   1.000
_cell.length_c   1.000
_cell.angle_alpha   90.00
_cell.angle_beta   90.00
_cell.angle_gamma   90.00
#
_symmetry.space_group_name_H-M   'P 1'
#
loop_
_entity.id
_entity.type
_entity.pdbx_description
1 polymer ?
#
loop_
_entity_poly.entity_id
_entity_poly.type
_entity_poly.pdbx_seq_one_letter_code
_entity_poly.pdbx_strand_id
1 'polypeptide(L)'
;MRKLPDIRMKNFDKIAFALALILVGVVGRVLLYKYSNFETVLVVSLLAGTLLGKIYALIVPIATMAISDAAIYLLGFGHTFGLGAIIGITIFTWTGYLFVSLIGTRLKGRVICVTKSIALVTGVGLIATVIFDVWTTIGFWFFTLPHTFGGLSFAFVQLAPFAVFHLMSSLMFIPLVGTIFIYVHEHGIPTLNISPIARKSDDDRDSTEACQA
;
A
#
# COMPACT_ATOMS: atom_id res chain seq x y z
N MET A 1 29.81 16.45 -28.87
CA MET A 1 29.30 16.19 -27.51
C MET A 1 27.84 15.77 -27.60
N ARG A 2 27.48 14.56 -27.16
CA ARG A 2 26.10 14.03 -27.19
C ARG A 2 25.34 14.71 -26.04
N LYS A 3 24.33 15.55 -26.32
CA LYS A 3 23.47 16.14 -25.27
C LYS A 3 22.83 14.99 -24.51
N LEU A 4 23.10 14.89 -23.22
CA LEU A 4 22.42 13.94 -22.35
C LEU A 4 20.92 14.32 -22.30
N PRO A 5 20.01 13.33 -22.27
CA PRO A 5 18.59 13.60 -22.13
C PRO A 5 18.32 14.33 -20.82
N ASP A 6 17.47 15.35 -20.88
CA ASP A 6 17.03 16.12 -19.72
C ASP A 6 16.10 15.25 -18.86
N ILE A 7 16.52 14.95 -17.64
CA ILE A 7 15.74 14.17 -16.68
C ILE A 7 14.86 15.15 -15.91
N ARG A 8 13.56 15.16 -16.20
CA ARG A 8 12.58 15.98 -15.48
C ARG A 8 11.81 15.12 -14.48
N MET A 9 11.66 15.60 -13.26
CA MET A 9 10.82 14.95 -12.25
C MET A 9 9.36 15.38 -12.42
N LYS A 10 8.44 14.41 -12.51
CA LYS A 10 6.99 14.67 -12.52
C LYS A 10 6.36 14.18 -11.21
N ASN A 11 5.62 15.07 -10.55
CA ASN A 11 4.84 14.72 -9.37
C ASN A 11 3.62 13.89 -9.79
N PHE A 12 3.33 12.83 -9.03
CA PHE A 12 2.11 12.04 -9.22
C PHE A 12 0.89 12.79 -8.68
N ASP A 13 -0.21 12.71 -9.42
CA ASP A 13 -1.50 13.10 -8.88
C ASP A 13 -1.89 12.15 -7.74
N LYS A 14 -2.58 12.68 -6.72
CA LYS A 14 -2.99 11.90 -5.54
C LYS A 14 -3.79 10.65 -5.90
N ILE A 15 -4.56 10.72 -6.98
CA ILE A 15 -5.33 9.60 -7.53
C ILE A 15 -4.40 8.51 -8.02
N ALA A 16 -3.38 8.85 -8.81
CA ALA A 16 -2.41 7.89 -9.33
C ALA A 16 -1.62 7.23 -8.18
N PHE A 17 -1.25 7.98 -7.15
CA PHE A 17 -0.66 7.41 -5.93
C PHE A 17 -1.59 6.44 -5.20
N ALA A 18 -2.87 6.81 -5.04
CA ALA A 18 -3.86 5.97 -4.40
C ALA A 18 -4.06 4.66 -5.18
N LEU A 19 -4.15 4.73 -6.51
CA LEU A 19 -4.26 3.57 -7.38
C LEU A 19 -3.04 2.66 -7.29
N ALA A 20 -1.83 3.23 -7.23
CA ALA A 20 -0.60 2.46 -7.05
C ALA A 20 -0.58 1.73 -5.70
N LEU A 21 -1.00 2.39 -4.61
CA LEU A 21 -1.12 1.77 -3.29
C LEU A 21 -2.16 0.64 -3.30
N ILE A 22 -3.33 0.85 -3.90
CA ILE A 22 -4.37 -0.18 -4.04
C ILE A 22 -3.82 -1.38 -4.81
N LEU A 23 -3.16 -1.14 -5.94
CA LEU A 23 -2.59 -2.20 -6.77
C LEU A 23 -1.56 -3.03 -5.98
N VAL A 24 -0.62 -2.37 -5.30
CA VAL A 24 0.39 -3.05 -4.47
C VAL A 24 -0.27 -3.85 -3.34
N GLY A 25 -1.29 -3.29 -2.69
CA GLY A 25 -2.04 -3.96 -1.63
C GLY A 25 -2.76 -5.23 -2.13
N VAL A 26 -3.49 -5.11 -3.24
CA VAL A 26 -4.24 -6.20 -3.86
C VAL A 26 -3.30 -7.29 -4.36
N VAL A 27 -2.30 -6.93 -5.17
CA VAL A 27 -1.34 -7.89 -5.74
C VAL A 27 -0.57 -8.57 -4.62
N GLY A 28 -0.08 -7.82 -3.63
CA GLY A 28 0.62 -8.37 -2.48
C GLY A 28 -0.22 -9.40 -1.74
N ARG A 29 -1.48 -9.07 -1.44
CA ARG A 29 -2.38 -9.98 -0.71
C ARG A 29 -2.75 -11.23 -1.52
N VAL A 30 -2.99 -11.08 -2.82
CA VAL A 30 -3.32 -12.22 -3.69
C VAL A 30 -2.10 -13.12 -3.90
N LEU A 31 -0.90 -12.57 -4.08
CA LEU A 31 0.32 -13.39 -4.23
C LEU A 31 0.68 -14.14 -2.95
N LEU A 32 0.47 -13.51 -1.80
CA LEU A 32 0.80 -14.06 -0.49
C LEU A 32 -0.36 -14.80 0.17
N TYR A 33 -1.44 -15.11 -0.56
CA TYR A 33 -2.66 -15.70 0.02
C TYR A 33 -2.42 -17.00 0.79
N LYS A 34 -1.39 -17.78 0.43
CA LYS A 34 -1.00 -19.02 1.11
C LYS A 34 -0.29 -18.80 2.44
N TYR A 35 0.27 -17.61 2.64
CA TYR A 35 1.01 -17.24 3.83
C TYR A 35 0.10 -16.41 4.73
N SER A 36 -0.33 -17.00 5.84
CA SER A 36 -1.17 -16.29 6.81
C SER A 36 -0.43 -15.09 7.40
N ASN A 37 -1.12 -13.94 7.46
CA ASN A 37 -0.68 -12.71 8.15
C ASN A 37 0.56 -12.02 7.58
N PHE A 38 0.90 -12.26 6.30
CA PHE A 38 1.80 -11.39 5.57
C PHE A 38 1.00 -10.21 5.00
N GLU A 39 0.78 -9.19 5.83
CA GLU A 39 -0.24 -8.17 5.54
C GLU A 39 0.32 -6.97 4.79
N THR A 40 0.38 -7.11 3.47
CA THR A 40 0.65 -5.98 2.56
C THR A 40 -0.43 -4.90 2.65
N VAL A 41 -1.65 -5.27 3.06
CA VAL A 41 -2.77 -4.32 3.24
C VAL A 41 -2.49 -3.36 4.39
N LEU A 42 -1.89 -3.84 5.49
CA LEU A 42 -1.54 -2.98 6.62
C LEU A 42 -0.62 -1.85 6.18
N VAL A 43 0.40 -2.19 5.38
CA VAL A 43 1.40 -1.25 4.88
C VAL A 43 0.76 -0.18 3.99
N VAL A 44 -0.03 -0.58 3.00
CA VAL A 44 -0.65 0.39 2.09
C VAL A 44 -1.70 1.23 2.79
N SER A 45 -2.37 0.70 3.81
CA SER A 45 -3.31 1.45 4.66
C SER A 45 -2.59 2.53 5.45
N LEU A 46 -1.50 2.19 6.13
CA LEU A 46 -0.69 3.13 6.90
C LEU A 46 -0.10 4.23 5.99
N LEU A 47 0.42 3.85 4.82
CA LEU A 47 0.98 4.79 3.84
C LEU A 47 -0.09 5.68 3.22
N ALA A 48 -1.29 5.16 2.93
CA ALA A 48 -2.39 5.98 2.44
C ALA A 48 -2.78 7.08 3.44
N GLY A 49 -2.86 6.74 4.72
CA GLY A 49 -3.06 7.70 5.79
C GLY A 49 -1.94 8.74 5.85
N THR A 50 -0.70 8.27 5.90
CA THR A 50 0.50 9.08 6.11
C THR A 50 0.78 10.05 4.96
N LEU A 51 0.67 9.57 3.71
CA LEU A 51 1.05 10.33 2.52
C LEU A 51 -0.14 11.11 1.94
N LEU A 52 -1.29 10.46 1.75
CA LEU A 52 -2.44 11.05 1.06
C LEU A 52 -3.41 11.74 2.03
N GLY A 53 -3.76 11.06 3.12
CA GLY A 53 -4.73 11.51 4.12
C GLY A 53 -6.13 11.80 3.56
N LYS A 54 -6.96 12.53 4.32
CA LYS A 54 -8.35 12.88 3.96
C LYS A 54 -9.16 11.63 3.54
N ILE A 55 -9.97 11.73 2.49
CA ILE A 55 -10.80 10.62 1.96
C ILE A 55 -9.97 9.43 1.47
N TYR A 56 -8.72 9.63 1.03
CA TYR A 56 -7.86 8.55 0.56
C TYR A 56 -7.42 7.61 1.69
N ALA A 57 -7.38 8.11 2.92
CA ALA A 57 -7.14 7.26 4.10
C ALA A 57 -8.28 6.24 4.30
N LEU A 58 -9.47 6.50 3.77
CA LEU A 58 -10.60 5.58 3.85
C LEU A 58 -10.72 4.73 2.57
N ILE A 59 -10.62 5.37 1.40
CA ILE A 59 -10.84 4.70 0.11
C ILE A 59 -9.78 3.62 -0.16
N VAL A 60 -8.50 3.90 0.10
CA VAL A 60 -7.43 2.94 -0.22
C VAL A 60 -7.58 1.61 0.53
N PRO A 61 -7.69 1.58 1.88
CA PRO A 61 -7.92 0.31 2.59
C PRO A 61 -9.21 -0.40 2.17
N ILE A 62 -10.32 0.34 2.03
CA ILE A 62 -11.62 -0.24 1.65
C ILE A 62 -11.54 -0.86 0.25
N ALA A 63 -11.02 -0.13 -0.74
CA ALA A 63 -10.90 -0.61 -2.10
C ALA A 63 -9.95 -1.81 -2.19
N THR A 64 -8.82 -1.75 -1.48
CA THR A 64 -7.86 -2.87 -1.43
C THR A 64 -8.53 -4.13 -0.89
N MET A 65 -9.24 -4.03 0.23
CA MET A 65 -9.95 -5.16 0.84
C MET A 65 -11.07 -5.68 -0.05
N ALA A 66 -11.93 -4.80 -0.57
CA ALA A 66 -13.05 -5.18 -1.43
C ALA A 66 -12.61 -5.95 -2.68
N ILE A 67 -11.57 -5.44 -3.37
CA ILE A 67 -11.06 -6.05 -4.60
C ILE A 67 -10.36 -7.37 -4.28
N SER A 68 -9.52 -7.42 -3.24
CA SER A 68 -8.77 -8.63 -2.90
C SER A 68 -9.66 -9.72 -2.31
N ASP A 69 -10.64 -9.40 -1.47
CA ASP A 69 -11.62 -10.37 -0.98
C ASP A 69 -12.41 -10.95 -2.15
N ALA A 70 -12.93 -10.10 -3.05
CA ALA A 70 -13.62 -10.56 -4.25
C ALA A 70 -12.74 -11.49 -5.10
N ALA A 71 -11.47 -11.14 -5.32
CA ALA A 71 -10.53 -11.99 -6.05
C ALA A 71 -10.31 -13.34 -5.35
N ILE A 72 -10.06 -13.36 -4.05
CA ILE A 72 -9.79 -14.59 -3.28
C ILE A 72 -11.01 -15.51 -3.26
N TYR A 73 -12.22 -14.96 -3.07
CA TYR A 73 -13.46 -15.74 -3.08
C TYR A 73 -13.80 -16.27 -4.47
N LEU A 74 -13.64 -15.45 -5.53
CA LEU A 74 -13.85 -15.90 -6.91
C LEU A 74 -12.86 -16.99 -7.34
N LEU A 75 -11.64 -16.98 -6.80
CA LEU A 75 -10.63 -18.01 -7.04
C LEU A 75 -10.86 -19.30 -6.22
N GLY A 76 -11.92 -19.38 -5.40
CA GLY A 76 -12.31 -20.59 -4.69
C GLY A 76 -11.45 -20.92 -3.46
N PHE A 77 -10.75 -19.94 -2.89
CA PHE A 77 -9.85 -20.16 -1.73
C PHE A 77 -10.52 -20.02 -0.36
N GLY A 78 -11.77 -19.52 -0.29
CA GLY A 78 -12.43 -19.17 0.97
C GLY A 78 -13.45 -20.20 1.45
N HIS A 79 -13.00 -21.29 2.10
CA HIS A 79 -13.93 -22.36 2.54
C HIS A 79 -13.72 -22.89 3.97
N THR A 80 -12.98 -22.19 4.84
CA THR A 80 -12.64 -22.71 6.18
C THR A 80 -13.65 -22.36 7.27
N PHE A 81 -14.48 -21.34 7.11
CA PHE A 81 -15.38 -20.84 8.15
C PHE A 81 -16.84 -20.74 7.67
N GLY A 82 -17.80 -20.85 8.59
CA GLY A 82 -19.22 -20.62 8.29
C GLY A 82 -19.51 -19.14 7.96
N LEU A 83 -20.57 -18.87 7.20
CA LEU A 83 -20.91 -17.52 6.70
C LEU A 83 -20.97 -16.44 7.79
N GLY A 84 -21.55 -16.75 8.96
CA GLY A 84 -21.63 -15.80 10.08
C GLY A 84 -20.27 -15.41 10.64
N ALA A 85 -19.36 -16.38 10.78
CA ALA A 85 -18.00 -16.14 11.22
C ALA A 85 -17.21 -15.32 10.19
N ILE A 86 -17.38 -15.62 8.90
CA ILE A 86 -16.74 -14.87 7.81
C ILE A 86 -17.14 -13.39 7.86
N ILE A 87 -18.44 -13.10 7.96
CA ILE A 87 -18.93 -11.72 8.02
C ILE A 87 -18.34 -10.99 9.24
N GLY A 88 -18.36 -11.63 10.41
CA GLY A 88 -17.81 -11.07 11.64
C GLY A 88 -16.31 -10.75 11.54
N ILE A 89 -15.51 -11.72 11.10
CA ILE A 89 -14.05 -11.57 10.92
C ILE A 89 -13.76 -10.47 9.88
N THR A 90 -14.54 -10.43 8.79
CA THR A 90 -14.37 -9.43 7.72
C THR A 90 -14.59 -8.01 8.24
N ILE A 91 -15.67 -7.77 9.01
CA ILE A 91 -15.95 -6.44 9.58
C ILE A 91 -14.80 -5.96 10.46
N PHE A 92 -14.29 -6.83 11.34
CA PHE A 92 -13.18 -6.49 12.23
C PHE A 92 -11.86 -6.26 11.47
N THR A 93 -11.61 -7.04 10.42
CA THR A 93 -10.44 -6.88 9.56
C THR A 93 -10.47 -5.54 8.81
N TRP A 94 -11.59 -5.23 8.16
CA TRP A 94 -11.76 -3.99 7.39
C TRP A 94 -11.67 -2.75 8.28
N THR A 95 -12.34 -2.78 9.44
CA THR A 95 -12.28 -1.69 10.41
C THR A 95 -10.90 -1.55 11.05
N GLY A 96 -10.19 -2.66 11.27
CA GLY A 96 -8.80 -2.65 11.70
C GLY A 96 -7.90 -1.88 10.73
N TYR A 97 -8.01 -2.14 9.42
CA TYR A 97 -7.22 -1.42 8.42
C TYR A 97 -7.58 0.06 8.32
N LEU A 98 -8.86 0.39 8.51
CA LEU A 98 -9.27 1.78 8.64
C LEU A 98 -8.62 2.46 9.84
N PHE A 99 -8.56 1.81 11.01
CA PHE A 99 -7.86 2.37 12.17
C PHE A 99 -6.37 2.58 11.90
N VAL A 100 -5.69 1.61 11.30
CA VAL A 100 -4.27 1.76 10.92
C VAL A 100 -4.07 2.96 10.00
N SER A 101 -4.91 3.10 8.98
CA SER A 101 -4.84 4.23 8.05
C SER A 101 -5.11 5.57 8.75
N LEU A 102 -6.11 5.62 9.64
CA LEU A 102 -6.41 6.80 10.45
C LEU A 102 -5.27 7.17 11.38
N ILE A 103 -4.57 6.21 12.00
CA ILE A 103 -3.34 6.44 12.76
C ILE A 103 -2.29 7.08 11.84
N GLY A 104 -2.11 6.55 10.64
CA GLY A 104 -1.22 7.10 9.61
C GLY A 104 -1.51 8.57 9.29
N THR A 105 -2.78 8.99 9.24
CA THR A 105 -3.12 10.40 8.98
C THR A 105 -2.54 11.38 9.99
N ARG A 106 -2.26 10.94 11.22
CA ARG A 106 -1.63 11.76 12.27
C ARG A 106 -0.13 11.97 12.06
N LEU A 107 0.49 11.16 11.19
CA LEU A 107 1.89 11.29 10.79
C LEU A 107 2.08 12.21 9.59
N LYS A 108 0.98 12.59 8.93
CA LYS A 108 1.02 13.46 7.76
C LYS A 108 1.67 14.81 8.09
N GLY A 109 2.60 15.23 7.23
CA GLY A 109 3.39 16.46 7.42
C GLY A 109 4.58 16.31 8.38
N ARG A 110 4.74 15.15 9.05
CA ARG A 110 5.97 14.80 9.80
C ARG A 110 6.98 14.02 8.96
N VAL A 111 6.60 13.67 7.72
CA VAL A 111 7.44 13.03 6.71
C VAL A 111 8.18 14.13 5.96
N ILE A 112 9.48 14.30 6.27
CA ILE A 112 10.32 15.40 5.72
C ILE A 112 11.59 14.85 5.09
N CYS A 113 12.27 13.91 5.76
CA CYS A 113 13.43 13.20 5.23
C CYS A 113 13.12 11.73 5.13
N VAL A 114 13.41 11.11 3.98
CA VAL A 114 13.17 9.68 3.71
C VAL A 114 13.56 8.78 4.89
N THR A 115 14.80 8.86 5.39
CA THR A 115 15.30 7.98 6.47
C THR A 115 14.55 8.13 7.80
N LYS A 116 14.41 9.37 8.30
CA LYS A 116 13.67 9.66 9.53
C LYS A 116 12.20 9.28 9.40
N SER A 117 11.62 9.51 8.23
CA SER A 117 10.22 9.18 7.94
C SER A 117 9.99 7.68 7.91
N ILE A 118 10.89 6.91 7.29
CA ILE A 118 10.82 5.45 7.29
C ILE A 118 10.90 4.92 8.72
N ALA A 119 11.84 5.39 9.53
CA ALA A 119 11.97 4.95 10.91
C ALA A 119 10.69 5.25 11.72
N LEU A 120 10.14 6.45 11.56
CA LEU A 120 8.90 6.87 12.22
C LEU A 120 7.69 6.06 11.76
N VAL A 121 7.49 5.89 10.45
CA VAL A 121 6.37 5.12 9.88
C VAL A 121 6.49 3.65 10.25
N THR A 122 7.70 3.08 10.25
CA THR A 122 7.94 1.70 10.67
C THR A 122 7.61 1.53 12.15
N GLY A 123 8.13 2.39 13.03
CA GLY A 123 7.84 2.31 14.46
C GLY A 123 6.36 2.42 14.79
N VAL A 124 5.65 3.39 14.19
CA VAL A 124 4.20 3.53 14.36
C VAL A 124 3.46 2.35 13.76
N GLY A 125 3.91 1.83 12.61
CA GLY A 125 3.30 0.69 11.96
C GLY A 125 3.41 -0.60 12.75
N LEU A 126 4.51 -0.83 13.47
CA LEU A 126 4.63 -1.97 14.40
C LEU A 126 3.61 -1.86 15.54
N ILE A 127 3.46 -0.68 16.13
CA ILE A 127 2.43 -0.45 17.17
C ILE A 127 1.03 -0.66 16.60
N ALA A 128 0.77 -0.12 15.40
CA ALA A 128 -0.50 -0.29 14.71
C ALA A 128 -0.80 -1.75 14.35
N THR A 129 0.23 -2.54 14.05
CA THR A 129 0.14 -4.00 13.83
C THR A 129 -0.36 -4.70 15.09
N VAL A 130 0.23 -4.41 16.26
CA VAL A 130 -0.23 -5.00 17.53
C VAL A 130 -1.67 -4.60 17.84
N ILE A 131 -2.03 -3.33 17.63
CA ILE A 131 -3.41 -2.85 17.86
C ILE A 131 -4.39 -3.57 16.92
N PHE A 132 -4.02 -3.73 15.66
CA PHE A 132 -4.80 -4.45 14.66
C PHE A 132 -5.01 -5.92 15.05
N ASP A 133 -3.95 -6.60 15.50
CA ASP A 133 -3.99 -8.00 15.93
C ASP A 133 -4.90 -8.21 17.14
N VAL A 134 -4.81 -7.32 18.14
CA VAL A 134 -5.71 -7.32 19.30
C VAL A 134 -7.15 -7.09 18.85
N TRP A 135 -7.38 -6.11 17.97
CA TRP A 135 -8.71 -5.78 17.47
C TRP A 135 -9.35 -6.95 16.72
N THR A 136 -8.62 -7.55 15.78
CA THR A 136 -9.11 -8.68 14.98
C THR A 136 -9.30 -9.95 15.82
N THR A 137 -8.46 -10.16 16.84
CA THR A 137 -8.62 -11.27 17.80
C THR A 137 -9.89 -11.13 18.64
N ILE A 138 -10.22 -9.91 19.08
CA ILE A 138 -11.49 -9.63 19.77
C ILE A 138 -12.67 -9.95 18.84
N GLY A 139 -12.59 -9.57 17.57
CA GLY A 139 -13.60 -9.91 16.56
C GLY A 139 -13.75 -11.41 16.35
N PHE A 140 -12.63 -12.13 16.23
CA PHE A 140 -12.62 -13.58 16.12
C PHE A 140 -13.31 -14.24 17.32
N TRP A 141 -12.92 -13.85 18.54
CA TRP A 141 -13.56 -14.35 19.76
C TRP A 141 -15.06 -14.08 19.77
N PHE A 142 -15.48 -12.84 19.45
CA PHE A 142 -16.87 -12.43 19.50
C PHE A 142 -17.78 -13.21 18.53
N PHE A 143 -17.26 -13.65 17.37
CA PHE A 143 -18.07 -14.32 16.35
C PHE A 143 -17.88 -15.83 16.25
N THR A 144 -16.84 -16.40 16.86
CA THR A 144 -16.49 -17.82 16.64
C THR A 144 -16.37 -18.65 17.92
N LEU A 145 -16.14 -18.01 19.06
CA LEU A 145 -15.88 -18.70 20.32
C LEU A 145 -16.97 -18.41 21.36
N PRO A 146 -17.11 -19.26 22.38
CA PRO A 146 -17.97 -18.97 23.51
C PRO A 146 -17.60 -17.65 24.18
N HIS A 147 -18.61 -16.84 24.52
CA HIS A 147 -18.46 -15.54 25.21
C HIS A 147 -18.15 -15.71 26.70
N THR A 148 -17.08 -16.45 26.99
CA THR A 148 -16.56 -16.68 28.32
C THR A 148 -15.13 -16.17 28.41
N PHE A 149 -14.65 -15.94 29.63
CA PHE A 149 -13.26 -15.57 29.85
C PHE A 149 -12.28 -16.61 29.27
N GLY A 150 -12.61 -17.91 29.40
CA GLY A 150 -11.83 -18.99 28.81
C GLY A 150 -11.75 -18.93 27.28
N GLY A 151 -12.86 -18.60 26.61
CA GLY A 151 -12.88 -18.39 25.16
C GLY A 151 -12.02 -17.20 24.73
N LEU A 152 -12.06 -16.11 25.49
CA LEU A 152 -11.23 -14.93 25.24
C LEU A 152 -9.73 -15.24 25.42
N SER A 153 -9.37 -15.89 26.53
CA SER A 153 -7.99 -16.32 26.78
C SER A 153 -7.48 -17.25 25.68
N PHE A 154 -8.31 -18.19 25.22
CA PHE A 154 -7.95 -19.07 24.12
C PHE A 154 -7.67 -18.28 22.84
N ALA A 155 -8.50 -17.30 22.48
CA ALA A 155 -8.25 -16.45 21.30
C ALA A 155 -6.90 -15.73 21.36
N PHE A 156 -6.52 -15.19 22.52
CA PHE A 156 -5.23 -14.51 22.70
C PHE A 156 -4.03 -15.47 22.71
N VAL A 157 -4.20 -16.70 23.20
CA VAL A 157 -3.16 -17.73 23.06
C VAL A 157 -2.96 -18.07 21.59
N GLN A 158 -4.05 -18.18 20.82
CA GLN A 158 -3.97 -18.42 19.37
C GLN A 158 -3.37 -17.23 18.63
N LEU A 159 -3.54 -15.99 19.10
CA LEU A 159 -2.96 -14.81 18.45
C LEU A 159 -1.43 -14.83 18.39
N ALA A 160 -0.75 -15.37 19.41
CA ALA A 160 0.70 -15.27 19.56
C ALA A 160 1.51 -15.66 18.29
N PRO A 161 1.29 -16.82 17.64
CA PRO A 161 1.98 -17.15 16.39
C PRO A 161 1.62 -16.20 15.23
N PHE A 162 0.37 -15.74 15.13
CA PHE A 162 -0.08 -14.83 14.06
C PHE A 162 0.59 -13.46 14.21
N ALA A 163 0.65 -12.94 15.44
CA ALA A 163 1.27 -11.65 15.75
C ALA A 163 2.76 -11.62 15.40
N VAL A 164 3.50 -12.73 15.59
CA VAL A 164 4.91 -12.81 15.24
C VAL A 164 5.12 -12.66 13.74
N PHE A 165 4.37 -13.42 12.92
CA PHE A 165 4.46 -13.32 11.47
C PHE A 165 4.01 -11.94 10.96
N HIS A 166 2.97 -11.39 11.56
CA HIS A 166 2.47 -10.08 11.20
C HIS A 166 3.50 -8.99 11.50
N LEU A 167 4.09 -8.99 12.70
CA LEU A 167 5.16 -8.05 13.06
C LEU A 167 6.41 -8.19 12.19
N MET A 168 6.84 -9.41 11.90
CA MET A 168 7.98 -9.65 11.01
C MET A 168 7.71 -9.13 9.59
N SER A 169 6.53 -9.41 9.05
CA SER A 169 6.15 -8.92 7.72
C SER A 169 6.02 -7.39 7.70
N SER A 170 5.46 -6.77 8.73
CA SER A 170 5.41 -5.31 8.90
C SER A 170 6.81 -4.71 8.97
N LEU A 171 7.73 -5.32 9.73
CA LEU A 171 9.12 -4.87 9.84
C LEU A 171 9.87 -4.94 8.51
N MET A 172 9.49 -5.87 7.61
CA MET A 172 10.09 -5.99 6.28
C MET A 172 9.43 -5.06 5.26
N PHE A 173 8.10 -5.10 5.15
CA PHE A 173 7.36 -4.44 4.08
C PHE A 173 7.16 -2.95 4.32
N ILE A 174 7.00 -2.49 5.56
CA ILE A 174 6.84 -1.05 5.83
C ILE A 174 8.07 -0.28 5.36
N PRO A 175 9.32 -0.62 5.74
CA PRO A 175 10.47 0.10 5.24
C PRO A 175 10.68 -0.14 3.75
N LEU A 176 10.48 -1.35 3.22
CA LEU A 176 10.67 -1.64 1.80
C LEU A 176 9.73 -0.82 0.91
N VAL A 177 8.42 -0.98 1.11
CA VAL A 177 7.39 -0.29 0.33
C VAL A 177 7.35 1.20 0.69
N GLY A 178 7.48 1.52 1.98
CA GLY A 178 7.52 2.90 2.47
C GLY A 178 8.66 3.69 1.87
N THR A 179 9.86 3.13 1.73
CA THR A 179 10.99 3.82 1.06
C THR A 179 10.62 4.18 -0.37
N ILE A 180 10.08 3.25 -1.14
CA ILE A 180 9.69 3.47 -2.54
C ILE A 180 8.66 4.59 -2.63
N PHE A 181 7.57 4.49 -1.85
CA PHE A 181 6.46 5.45 -1.95
C PHE A 181 6.80 6.83 -1.36
N ILE A 182 7.56 6.89 -0.26
CA ILE A 182 8.04 8.16 0.31
C ILE A 182 9.01 8.83 -0.66
N TYR A 183 9.96 8.08 -1.24
CA TYR A 183 10.91 8.61 -2.21
C TYR A 183 10.20 9.20 -3.43
N VAL A 184 9.28 8.46 -4.04
CA VAL A 184 8.50 8.93 -5.19
C VAL A 184 7.61 10.11 -4.79
N HIS A 185 7.12 10.17 -3.55
CA HIS A 185 6.28 11.27 -3.09
C HIS A 185 7.08 12.57 -2.91
N GLU A 186 8.30 12.47 -2.38
CA GLU A 186 9.18 13.63 -2.17
C GLU A 186 9.85 14.12 -3.47
N HIS A 187 10.26 13.20 -4.35
CA HIS A 187 11.10 13.53 -5.51
C HIS A 187 10.37 13.46 -6.86
N GLY A 188 9.22 12.78 -6.94
CA GLY A 188 8.53 12.48 -8.20
C GLY A 188 9.14 11.27 -8.93
N ILE A 189 8.64 10.97 -10.14
CA ILE A 189 9.22 9.94 -11.02
C ILE A 189 10.10 10.60 -12.08
N PRO A 190 11.31 10.07 -12.34
CA PRO A 190 12.15 10.54 -13.43
C PRO A 190 11.46 10.24 -14.77
N THR A 191 11.19 11.30 -15.53
CA THR A 191 10.67 11.20 -16.90
C THR A 191 11.76 11.60 -17.88
N LEU A 192 11.99 10.76 -18.88
CA LEU A 192 12.91 11.07 -19.97
C LEU A 192 12.18 12.01 -20.94
N ASN A 193 12.65 13.26 -21.03
CA ASN A 193 12.18 14.15 -22.07
C ASN A 193 12.93 13.81 -23.37
N ILE A 194 12.38 12.87 -24.14
CA ILE A 194 12.83 12.66 -25.51
C ILE A 194 12.29 13.82 -26.32
N SER A 195 13.02 14.95 -26.31
CA SER A 195 12.88 15.97 -27.33
C SER A 195 12.86 15.24 -28.68
N PRO A 196 11.86 15.48 -29.55
CA PRO A 196 12.00 15.07 -30.94
C PRO A 196 13.34 15.66 -31.39
N ILE A 197 14.27 14.80 -31.82
CA ILE A 197 15.44 15.27 -32.53
C ILE A 197 14.84 16.01 -33.71
N ALA A 198 14.94 17.33 -33.72
CA ALA A 198 14.50 18.15 -34.83
C ALA A 198 15.10 17.49 -36.07
N ARG A 199 14.24 16.90 -36.89
CA ARG A 199 14.64 16.24 -38.11
C ARG A 199 15.14 17.39 -38.97
N LYS A 200 16.45 17.64 -38.98
CA LYS A 200 17.08 18.47 -40.00
C LYS A 200 16.98 17.66 -41.29
N SER A 201 15.80 17.64 -41.89
CA SER A 201 15.55 17.04 -43.19
C SER A 201 15.19 18.16 -44.15
N ASP A 202 16.19 18.50 -44.96
CA ASP A 202 16.07 18.82 -46.39
C ASP A 202 15.44 20.13 -46.86
N ASP A 203 15.65 21.26 -46.15
CA ASP A 203 15.32 22.60 -46.69
C ASP A 203 16.57 23.44 -47.08
N ASP A 204 17.78 22.87 -47.00
CA ASP A 204 19.02 23.51 -47.47
C ASP A 204 19.41 23.08 -48.91
N ARG A 205 18.56 22.30 -49.61
CA ARG A 205 18.84 21.80 -50.97
C ARG A 205 18.18 22.59 -52.11
N ASP A 206 17.25 23.50 -51.81
CA ASP A 206 16.54 24.27 -52.85
C ASP A 206 17.18 25.65 -53.15
N SER A 207 18.05 26.16 -52.26
CA SER A 207 18.70 27.46 -52.44
C SER A 207 19.97 27.43 -53.29
N THR A 208 20.46 26.25 -53.67
CA THR A 208 21.68 26.11 -54.50
C THR A 208 21.37 25.87 -55.99
N GLU A 209 20.16 25.44 -56.35
CA GLU A 209 19.78 25.22 -57.77
C GLU A 209 19.22 26.49 -58.44
N ALA A 210 18.75 27.49 -57.68
CA ALA A 210 18.24 28.75 -58.23
C ALA A 210 19.31 29.74 -58.75
N CYS A 211 20.60 29.40 -58.67
CA CYS A 211 21.70 30.23 -59.19
C CYS A 211 22.39 29.63 -60.43
N GLN A 212 21.83 28.57 -61.03
CA GLN A 212 22.41 27.90 -62.20
C GLN A 212 21.42 27.68 -63.38
N ALA A 213 20.34 28.45 -63.47
CA ALA A 213 19.44 28.43 -64.63
C ALA A 213 19.22 29.83 -65.21
#